data_AF-A0A2S2KQ58-F1
#
_entry.id   AF-A0A2S2KQ58-F1
#
_cell.length_a   1.000
_cell.length_b   1.000
_cell.length_c   1.000
_cell.angle_alpha   90.00
_cell.angle_beta   90.00
_cell.angle_gamma   90.00
#
_symmetry.space_group_name_H-M   'P 1'
#
loop_
_entity.id
_entity.type
_entity.pdbx_description
1 polymer ?
#
loop_
_entity_poly.entity_id
_entity_poly.type
_entity_poly.pdbx_seq_one_letter_code
_entity_poly.pdbx_strand_id
1 'polypeptide(L)'
;MRKSVENLATSKITGGRRHPLRIRRKYEIDRYPNEPINAAQISITRRVRGNNRKTALKSIDFVNLATGDAKVKKTKIIKVLDNTTNNDYKRRGIITKGAILETQEGKCKVVSKPGQTGIVNAILLKE
;
A
#
# COMPACT_ATOMS: atom_id res chain seq x y z
N MET A 1 17.29 9.81 0.18
CA MET A 1 18.17 8.64 0.41
C MET A 1 18.04 7.70 -0.80
N ARG A 2 19.14 7.45 -1.53
CA ARG A 2 19.16 6.54 -2.68
C ARG A 2 19.07 5.11 -2.14
N LYS A 3 17.97 4.39 -2.42
CA LYS A 3 17.98 2.93 -2.25
C LYS A 3 19.14 2.31 -3.05
N SER A 4 19.66 1.21 -2.54
CA SER A 4 20.75 0.37 -3.03
C SER A 4 20.63 0.06 -4.53
N VAL A 5 21.78 -0.17 -5.17
CA VAL A 5 21.99 -0.47 -6.60
C VAL A 5 21.40 -1.84 -7.00
N GLU A 6 20.38 -2.32 -6.28
CA GLU A 6 19.89 -3.71 -6.25
C GLU A 6 19.64 -4.27 -7.64
N ASN A 7 19.01 -3.52 -8.53
CA ASN A 7 18.71 -4.03 -9.87
C ASN A 7 19.96 -4.21 -10.76
N LEU A 8 20.98 -3.37 -10.57
CA LEU A 8 22.19 -3.33 -11.42
C LEU A 8 23.31 -4.24 -10.90
N ALA A 9 23.32 -4.53 -9.60
CA ALA A 9 24.34 -5.33 -8.93
C ALA A 9 23.85 -6.74 -8.54
N THR A 10 22.75 -7.21 -9.12
CA THR A 10 22.24 -8.58 -8.94
C THR A 10 23.18 -9.64 -9.51
N SER A 11 23.11 -10.86 -9.00
CA SER A 11 23.79 -12.02 -9.59
C SER A 11 23.11 -12.45 -10.89
N LYS A 12 23.85 -13.14 -11.76
CA LYS A 12 23.28 -13.90 -12.88
C LYS A 12 22.45 -15.06 -12.34
N ILE A 13 21.55 -15.60 -13.17
CA ILE A 13 20.78 -16.82 -12.83
C ILE A 13 21.73 -17.97 -12.46
N THR A 14 22.89 -18.04 -13.11
CA THR A 14 23.96 -19.01 -12.84
C THR A 14 24.83 -18.69 -11.61
N GLY A 15 24.54 -17.62 -10.85
CA GLY A 15 25.27 -17.23 -9.64
C GLY A 15 26.48 -16.32 -9.86
N GLY A 16 26.95 -16.14 -11.10
CA GLY A 16 28.06 -15.22 -11.41
C GLY A 16 27.72 -13.76 -11.06
N ARG A 17 28.66 -13.04 -10.42
CA ARG A 17 28.49 -11.63 -10.02
C ARG A 17 28.39 -10.72 -11.26
N ARG A 18 27.47 -9.75 -11.25
CA ARG A 18 27.41 -8.69 -12.28
C ARG A 18 28.15 -7.44 -11.81
N HIS A 19 28.92 -6.84 -12.71
CA HIS A 19 29.58 -5.55 -12.50
C HIS A 19 28.90 -4.49 -13.35
N PRO A 20 28.16 -3.54 -12.76
CA PRO A 20 27.47 -2.52 -13.53
C PRO A 20 28.45 -1.50 -14.11
N LEU A 21 28.41 -1.29 -15.43
CA LEU A 21 29.25 -0.35 -16.16
C LEU A 21 28.73 1.11 -16.11
N ARG A 22 27.73 1.39 -15.27
CA ARG A 22 27.11 2.72 -15.14
C ARG A 22 26.54 2.98 -13.76
N ILE A 23 26.35 4.26 -13.44
CA ILE A 23 25.64 4.71 -12.25
C ILE A 23 24.11 4.73 -12.45
N ARG A 24 23.38 4.81 -11.32
CA ARG A 24 21.90 4.92 -11.30
C ARG A 24 21.42 6.20 -11.97
N ARG A 25 20.40 6.11 -12.81
CA ARG A 25 19.77 7.25 -13.49
C ARG A 25 18.53 7.74 -12.75
N LYS A 26 18.12 8.98 -13.02
CA LYS A 26 16.97 9.62 -12.36
C LYS A 26 15.65 8.84 -12.53
N TYR A 27 15.47 8.16 -13.66
CA TYR A 27 14.27 7.39 -13.96
C TYR A 27 14.19 6.03 -13.25
N GLU A 28 15.27 5.59 -12.60
CA GLU A 28 15.35 4.31 -11.88
C GLU A 28 15.15 4.52 -10.37
N ILE A 29 14.76 5.70 -9.92
CA ILE A 29 14.68 6.06 -8.49
C ILE A 29 13.38 5.55 -7.86
N ASP A 30 13.52 4.81 -6.77
CA ASP A 30 12.43 4.34 -5.93
C ASP A 30 12.29 5.16 -4.65
N ARG A 31 11.22 4.89 -3.89
CA ARG A 31 10.93 5.55 -2.61
C ARG A 31 10.74 4.52 -1.50
N TYR A 32 10.71 5.02 -0.26
CA TYR A 32 10.26 4.24 0.88
C TYR A 32 8.76 3.94 0.75
N PRO A 33 8.32 2.76 1.21
CA PRO A 33 6.90 2.46 1.27
C PRO A 33 6.19 3.45 2.21
N ASN A 34 4.99 3.85 1.83
CA ASN A 34 4.06 4.47 2.76
C ASN A 34 3.33 3.34 3.51
N GLU A 35 3.37 3.38 4.83
CA GLU A 35 2.66 2.44 5.70
C GLU A 35 1.46 3.18 6.31
N PRO A 36 0.27 3.11 5.70
CA PRO A 36 -0.89 3.84 6.18
C PRO A 36 -1.45 3.19 7.46
N ILE A 37 -1.69 4.00 8.48
CA ILE A 37 -2.24 3.59 9.77
C ILE A 37 -3.69 4.04 9.95
N ASN A 38 -4.42 3.41 10.90
CA ASN A 38 -5.74 3.87 11.29
C ASN A 38 -5.64 5.14 12.17
N ALA A 39 -5.91 6.30 11.58
CA ALA A 39 -5.95 7.60 12.26
C ALA A 39 -6.62 8.64 11.34
N ALA A 40 -6.78 9.88 11.82
CA ALA A 40 -7.33 10.98 11.03
C ALA A 40 -6.66 11.07 9.64
N GLN A 41 -7.46 11.32 8.61
CA GLN A 41 -7.00 11.21 7.23
C GLN A 41 -5.87 12.21 6.91
N ILE A 42 -4.67 11.69 6.63
CA ILE A 42 -3.53 12.47 6.12
C ILE A 42 -3.10 11.87 4.80
N SER A 43 -3.14 12.69 3.75
CA SER A 43 -2.70 12.30 2.41
C SER A 43 -1.48 13.12 1.97
N ILE A 44 -0.62 12.52 1.16
CA ILE A 44 0.53 13.19 0.55
C ILE A 44 0.46 13.01 -0.95
N THR A 45 0.27 14.13 -1.63
CA THR A 45 0.34 14.21 -3.10
C THR A 45 1.77 14.49 -3.52
N ARG A 46 2.28 13.73 -4.49
CA ARG A 46 3.65 13.86 -5.01
C ARG A 46 3.65 13.87 -6.52
N ARG A 47 4.51 14.71 -7.10
CA ARG A 47 4.83 14.68 -8.53
C ARG A 47 5.69 13.45 -8.84
N VAL A 48 5.36 12.78 -9.94
CA VAL A 48 6.09 11.64 -10.50
C VAL A 48 6.52 11.93 -11.94
N ARG A 49 7.16 10.95 -12.60
CA ARG A 49 7.67 11.09 -13.98
C ARG A 49 6.54 11.47 -14.95
N GLY A 50 6.86 12.29 -15.95
CA GLY A 50 5.92 12.71 -16.98
C GLY A 50 4.87 13.72 -16.50
N ASN A 51 5.19 14.50 -15.46
CA ASN A 51 4.28 15.49 -14.85
C ASN A 51 3.00 14.93 -14.22
N ASN A 52 2.92 13.61 -14.04
CA ASN A 52 1.81 12.97 -13.34
C ASN A 52 1.88 13.23 -11.83
N ARG A 53 0.74 13.09 -11.15
CA ARG A 53 0.63 13.20 -9.68
C ARG A 53 0.11 11.88 -9.11
N LYS A 54 0.64 11.48 -7.96
CA LYS A 54 0.14 10.34 -7.18
C LYS A 54 -0.12 10.78 -5.75
N THR A 55 -1.26 10.36 -5.21
CA THR A 55 -1.66 10.63 -3.83
C THR A 55 -1.52 9.37 -3.01
N ALA A 56 -0.78 9.44 -1.92
CA ALA A 56 -0.52 8.31 -1.04
C ALA A 56 -1.08 8.62 0.35
N LEU A 57 -1.74 7.64 0.98
CA LEU A 57 -2.20 7.78 2.35
C LEU A 57 -1.04 7.59 3.35
N LYS A 58 -1.04 8.40 4.41
CA LYS A 58 -0.26 8.21 5.64
C LYS A 58 -1.15 7.67 6.77
N SER A 59 -2.37 8.15 6.84
CA SER A 59 -3.38 7.69 7.78
C SER A 59 -4.76 7.84 7.17
N ILE A 60 -5.68 6.98 7.60
CA ILE A 60 -7.08 7.03 7.21
C ILE A 60 -7.95 6.29 8.23
N ASP A 61 -9.15 6.81 8.44
CA ASP A 61 -10.14 6.35 9.42
C ASP A 61 -11.40 5.76 8.76
N PHE A 62 -11.62 6.04 7.48
CA PHE A 62 -12.76 5.55 6.71
C PHE A 62 -12.36 4.62 5.57
N VAL A 63 -13.25 3.68 5.25
CA VAL A 63 -13.16 2.79 4.09
C VAL A 63 -14.42 2.89 3.25
N ASN A 64 -14.27 2.82 1.94
CA ASN A 64 -15.39 2.61 1.03
C ASN A 64 -15.65 1.11 0.93
N LEU A 65 -16.73 0.66 1.56
CA LEU A 65 -17.12 -0.74 1.66
C LEU A 65 -18.18 -1.07 0.62
N ALA A 66 -17.92 -2.07 -0.22
CA ALA A 66 -18.91 -2.65 -1.12
C ALA A 66 -19.65 -3.80 -0.42
N THR A 67 -20.97 -3.65 -0.23
CA THR A 67 -21.83 -4.59 0.52
C THR A 67 -22.36 -5.76 -0.35
N GLY A 68 -21.99 -5.83 -1.63
CA GLY A 68 -22.45 -6.88 -2.56
C GLY A 68 -23.75 -6.54 -3.31
N ASP A 69 -24.66 -5.78 -2.69
CA ASP A 69 -25.94 -5.34 -3.29
C ASP A 69 -25.77 -4.10 -4.20
N ALA A 70 -24.64 -3.98 -4.89
CA ALA A 70 -24.22 -2.81 -5.69
C ALA A 70 -24.13 -1.47 -4.92
N LYS A 71 -24.34 -1.46 -3.61
CA LYS A 71 -24.20 -0.28 -2.76
C LYS A 71 -22.79 -0.18 -2.18
N VAL A 72 -22.25 1.03 -2.20
CA VAL A 72 -20.99 1.39 -1.55
C VAL A 72 -21.28 2.32 -0.39
N LYS A 73 -20.83 1.95 0.81
CA LYS A 73 -20.99 2.75 2.02
C LYS A 73 -19.62 3.21 2.52
N LYS A 74 -19.59 4.40 3.10
CA LYS A 74 -18.40 4.90 3.78
C LYS A 74 -18.50 4.53 5.26
N THR A 75 -17.65 3.61 5.70
CA THR A 75 -17.73 3.01 7.04
C THR A 75 -16.44 3.27 7.80
N LYS A 76 -16.53 3.44 9.12
CA LYS A 76 -15.36 3.67 9.98
C LYS A 76 -14.57 2.38 10.21
N ILE A 77 -13.24 2.49 10.16
CA ILE A 77 -12.30 1.40 10.44
C ILE A 77 -12.07 1.35 11.96
N ILE A 78 -12.25 0.17 12.56
CA ILE A 78 -12.00 -0.05 13.99
C ILE A 78 -10.56 -0.52 14.17
N LYS A 79 -10.20 -1.66 13.58
CA LYS A 79 -8.85 -2.22 13.63
C LYS A 79 -8.52 -3.07 12.40
N VAL A 80 -7.22 -3.33 12.21
CA VAL A 80 -6.73 -4.32 11.25
C VAL A 80 -6.70 -5.68 11.95
N LEU A 81 -7.43 -6.67 11.42
CA LEU A 81 -7.49 -8.01 11.99
C LEU A 81 -6.34 -8.89 11.50
N ASP A 82 -6.08 -8.83 10.20
CA ASP A 82 -5.07 -9.67 9.58
C ASP A 82 -4.45 -9.04 8.34
N ASN A 83 -3.22 -9.44 8.05
CA ASN A 83 -2.47 -9.00 6.89
C ASN A 83 -1.61 -10.14 6.35
N THR A 84 -1.98 -10.65 5.18
CA THR A 84 -1.32 -11.82 4.54
C THR A 84 0.17 -11.61 4.30
N THR A 85 0.63 -10.36 4.18
CA THR A 85 2.04 -10.07 3.86
C THR A 85 2.97 -10.25 5.07
N ASN A 86 2.55 -9.79 6.25
CA ASN A 86 3.42 -9.78 7.44
C ASN A 86 2.59 -9.65 8.73
N ASN A 87 2.91 -10.48 9.72
CA ASN A 87 2.29 -10.43 11.06
C ASN A 87 2.62 -9.15 11.83
N ASP A 88 3.76 -8.51 11.58
CA ASP A 88 4.09 -7.20 12.18
C ASP A 88 3.10 -6.10 11.73
N TYR A 89 2.66 -6.17 10.46
CA TYR A 89 1.72 -5.20 9.91
C TYR A 89 0.34 -5.28 10.56
N LYS A 90 -0.06 -6.47 11.01
CA LYS A 90 -1.23 -6.65 11.86
C LYS A 90 -1.05 -5.93 13.21
N ARG A 91 0.09 -6.11 13.87
CA ARG A 91 0.37 -5.51 15.19
C ARG A 91 0.41 -3.98 15.14
N ARG A 92 1.01 -3.41 14.09
CA ARG A 92 1.13 -1.97 13.87
C ARG A 92 -0.12 -1.33 13.26
N GLY A 93 -1.10 -2.14 12.83
CA GLY A 93 -2.33 -1.64 12.20
C GLY A 93 -2.11 -1.05 10.80
N ILE A 94 -1.21 -1.62 10.01
CA ILE A 94 -0.87 -1.13 8.66
C ILE A 94 -1.86 -1.66 7.62
N ILE A 95 -2.43 -0.75 6.83
CA ILE A 95 -3.43 -1.05 5.80
C ILE A 95 -2.75 -1.27 4.44
N THR A 96 -2.69 -2.52 3.98
CA THR A 96 -2.17 -2.90 2.66
C THR A 96 -3.27 -3.46 1.76
N LYS A 97 -2.96 -3.62 0.47
CA LYS A 97 -3.82 -4.41 -0.41
C LYS A 97 -3.92 -5.84 0.13
N GLY A 98 -5.14 -6.32 0.34
CA GLY A 98 -5.42 -7.65 0.87
C GLY A 98 -5.57 -7.72 2.40
N ALA A 99 -5.33 -6.62 3.12
CA ALA A 99 -5.55 -6.58 4.57
C ALA A 99 -7.03 -6.84 4.91
N ILE A 100 -7.26 -7.56 5.99
CA ILE A 100 -8.59 -7.79 6.56
C ILE A 100 -8.81 -6.77 7.66
N LEU A 101 -9.83 -5.94 7.49
CA LEU A 101 -10.21 -4.89 8.42
C LEU A 101 -11.49 -5.27 9.14
N GLU A 102 -11.60 -4.82 10.38
CA GLU A 102 -12.86 -4.77 11.12
C GLU A 102 -13.46 -3.38 10.98
N THR A 103 -14.70 -3.34 10.51
CA THR A 103 -15.50 -2.12 10.34
C THR A 103 -16.80 -2.25 11.12
N GLN A 104 -17.51 -1.15 11.31
CA GLN A 104 -18.81 -1.15 12.00
C GLN A 104 -19.85 -2.07 11.34
N GLU A 105 -19.72 -2.34 10.03
CA GLU A 105 -20.64 -3.20 9.27
C GLU A 105 -20.18 -4.66 9.19
N GLY A 106 -18.95 -4.97 9.66
CA GLY A 106 -18.39 -6.32 9.63
C GLY A 106 -16.95 -6.39 9.12
N LYS A 107 -16.52 -7.62 8.81
CA LYS A 107 -15.17 -7.89 8.29
C LYS A 107 -15.09 -7.60 6.81
N CYS A 108 -14.06 -6.90 6.37
CA CYS A 108 -13.86 -6.59 4.96
C CYS A 108 -12.42 -6.78 4.51
N LYS A 109 -12.24 -7.05 3.22
CA LYS A 109 -10.94 -7.23 2.58
C LYS A 109 -10.61 -6.05 1.69
N VAL A 110 -9.45 -5.43 1.91
CA VAL A 110 -8.99 -4.28 1.13
C VAL A 110 -8.55 -4.72 -0.26
N VAL A 111 -9.03 -4.02 -1.30
CA VAL A 111 -8.70 -4.30 -2.71
C VAL A 111 -7.77 -3.25 -3.30
N SER A 112 -7.89 -2.00 -2.84
CA SER A 112 -7.09 -0.88 -3.35
C SER A 112 -5.62 -0.95 -2.88
N LYS A 113 -4.77 -0.08 -3.46
CA LYS A 113 -3.37 0.14 -3.04
C LYS A 113 -3.25 1.53 -2.41
N PRO A 114 -3.49 1.68 -1.10
CA PRO A 114 -3.65 2.99 -0.44
C PRO A 114 -2.43 3.92 -0.59
N GLY A 115 -1.22 3.36 -0.65
CA GLY A 115 0.02 4.11 -0.85
C GLY A 115 0.23 4.67 -2.27
N GLN A 116 -0.65 4.37 -3.23
CA GLN A 116 -0.56 4.84 -4.62
C GLN A 116 -1.83 5.55 -5.09
N THR A 117 -3.00 5.04 -4.69
CA THR A 117 -4.31 5.57 -5.12
C THR A 117 -4.88 6.62 -4.17
N GLY A 118 -4.43 6.65 -2.92
CA GLY A 118 -4.90 7.64 -1.94
C GLY A 118 -6.26 7.32 -1.33
N ILE A 119 -6.83 6.13 -1.60
CA ILE A 119 -8.17 5.71 -1.18
C ILE A 119 -8.12 4.25 -0.70
N VAL A 120 -8.90 3.92 0.32
CA VAL A 120 -9.13 2.54 0.78
C VAL A 120 -10.50 2.07 0.31
N ASN A 121 -10.51 1.10 -0.61
CA ASN A 121 -11.72 0.40 -1.05
C ASN A 121 -11.64 -1.04 -0.57
N ALA A 122 -12.74 -1.54 -0.02
CA ALA A 122 -12.84 -2.89 0.51
C ALA A 122 -14.14 -3.57 0.09
N ILE A 123 -14.11 -4.90 0.10
CA ILE A 123 -15.27 -5.77 -0.16
C ILE A 123 -15.62 -6.47 1.15
N LEU A 124 -16.90 -6.53 1.50
CA LEU A 124 -17.37 -7.30 2.66
C LEU A 124 -17.08 -8.79 2.46
N LEU A 125 -16.53 -9.45 3.49
CA LEU A 125 -16.38 -10.90 3.47
C LEU A 125 -17.70 -11.52 3.90
N LYS A 126 -18.30 -12.34 3.03
CA LYS A 126 -19.36 -13.26 3.43
C LYS A 126 -18.70 -14.35 4.26
N GLU A 127 -19.24 -14.62 5.44
CA GLU A 127 -18.83 -15.77 6.25
C GLU A 127 -19.16 -17.08 5.53
#